data_AF-A0A1E3M2R7-F1
#
_entry.id   AF-A0A1E3M2R7-F1
#
_cell.length_a   1.000
_cell.length_b   1.000
_cell.length_c   1.000
_cell.angle_alpha   90.00
_cell.angle_beta   90.00
_cell.angle_gamma   90.00
#
_symmetry.space_group_name_H-M   'P 1'
#
loop_
_entity.id
_entity.type
_entity.pdbx_description
1 polymer ?
#
loop_
_entity_poly.entity_id
_entity_poly.type
_entity_poly.pdbx_seq_one_letter_code
_entity_poly.pdbx_strand_id
1 'polypeptide(L)'
;MNLDFTTIEKQAKLLKEEQEKLEQQDHDFQLALDKHRESLKNLFKELFHDREIKTENGGQFCVVFGDFKISLLIETAKFENGVPVKLNSVNPIIVKFKKDKPVAKAQFSDATQYLDSGFETSHYQYYYKHADKTQLVQFSELPVFFQAILDAEV
;
A
#
# COMPACT_ATOMS: atom_id res chain seq x y z
N MET A 1 11.18 -27.58 52.82
CA MET A 1 11.43 -26.26 52.21
C MET A 1 10.41 -26.13 51.09
N ASN A 2 9.50 -25.14 51.14
CA ASN A 2 8.49 -24.95 50.10
C ASN A 2 9.01 -23.92 49.11
N LEU A 3 8.83 -24.20 47.81
CA LEU A 3 9.15 -23.27 46.74
C LEU A 3 8.03 -22.25 46.62
N ASP A 4 8.38 -20.96 46.56
CA ASP A 4 7.46 -19.85 46.28
C ASP A 4 7.49 -19.53 44.79
N PHE A 5 6.35 -19.67 44.12
CA PHE A 5 6.19 -19.47 42.68
C PHE A 5 5.51 -18.14 42.33
N THR A 6 5.07 -17.35 43.31
CA THR A 6 4.24 -16.15 43.07
C THR A 6 4.93 -15.13 42.16
N THR A 7 6.25 -15.01 42.24
CA THR A 7 7.04 -14.14 41.35
C THR A 7 7.03 -14.64 39.90
N ILE A 8 7.17 -15.96 39.70
CA ILE A 8 7.20 -16.59 38.38
C ILE A 8 5.82 -16.53 37.73
N GLU A 9 4.75 -16.77 38.50
CA GLU A 9 3.36 -16.66 38.01
C GLU A 9 3.04 -15.23 37.56
N LYS A 10 3.50 -14.21 38.30
CA LYS A 10 3.33 -12.81 37.93
C LYS A 10 4.09 -12.47 36.64
N GLN A 11 5.33 -12.94 36.49
CA GLN A 11 6.11 -12.75 35.26
C GLN A 11 5.45 -13.44 34.05
N ALA A 12 4.98 -14.68 34.22
CA ALA A 12 4.28 -15.41 33.16
C ALA A 12 3.00 -14.70 32.71
N LYS A 13 2.24 -14.11 33.66
CA LYS A 13 1.06 -13.32 33.34
C LYS A 13 1.39 -12.05 32.55
N LEU A 14 2.43 -11.31 32.96
CA LEU A 14 2.87 -10.11 32.25
C LEU A 14 3.34 -10.44 30.82
N LEU A 15 4.13 -11.50 30.64
CA LEU A 15 4.57 -11.96 29.32
C LEU A 15 3.38 -12.32 28.41
N LYS A 16 2.37 -12.98 28.98
CA LYS A 16 1.15 -13.32 28.23
C LYS A 16 0.39 -12.06 27.80
N GLU A 17 0.22 -11.09 28.71
CA GLU A 17 -0.45 -9.82 28.40
C GLU A 17 0.31 -8.99 27.35
N GLU A 18 1.65 -9.00 27.37
CA GLU A 18 2.48 -8.36 26.36
C GLU A 18 2.35 -9.05 24.99
N GLN A 19 2.34 -10.38 24.97
CA GLN A 19 2.15 -11.14 23.74
C GLN A 19 0.77 -10.88 23.12
N GLU A 20 -0.30 -10.92 23.92
CA GLU A 20 -1.67 -10.64 23.46
C GLU A 20 -1.78 -9.22 22.86
N LYS A 21 -1.10 -8.22 23.45
CA LYS A 21 -1.05 -6.85 22.92
C LYS A 21 -0.33 -6.77 21.57
N LEU A 22 0.80 -7.47 21.42
CA LEU A 22 1.55 -7.50 20.15
C LEU A 22 0.74 -8.18 19.05
N GLU A 23 0.07 -9.29 19.36
CA GLU A 23 -0.80 -9.99 18.41
C GLU A 23 -1.98 -9.11 17.96
N GLN A 24 -2.60 -8.37 18.89
CA GLN A 24 -3.66 -7.43 18.56
C GLN A 24 -3.15 -6.28 17.68
N GLN A 25 -1.97 -5.71 17.99
CA GLN A 25 -1.38 -4.63 17.20
C GLN A 25 -1.05 -5.08 15.77
N ASP A 26 -0.48 -6.29 15.60
CA ASP A 26 -0.22 -6.83 14.27
C ASP A 26 -1.54 -7.04 13.50
N HIS A 27 -2.57 -7.59 14.15
CA HIS A 27 -3.89 -7.74 13.54
C HIS A 27 -4.47 -6.41 13.05
N ASP A 28 -4.48 -5.38 13.91
CA ASP A 28 -5.00 -4.06 13.59
C ASP A 28 -4.20 -3.41 12.45
N PHE A 29 -2.88 -3.58 12.47
CA PHE A 29 -2.00 -3.11 11.40
C PHE A 29 -2.30 -3.80 10.06
N GLN A 30 -2.52 -5.11 10.04
CA GLN A 30 -2.90 -5.81 8.80
C GLN A 30 -4.25 -5.33 8.25
N LEU A 31 -5.24 -5.12 9.13
CA LEU A 31 -6.54 -4.58 8.74
C LEU A 31 -6.40 -3.17 8.13
N ALA A 32 -5.51 -2.35 8.68
CA ALA A 32 -5.20 -1.02 8.17
C ALA A 32 -4.63 -1.06 6.74
N LEU A 33 -3.64 -1.93 6.51
CA LEU A 33 -3.05 -2.13 5.19
C LEU A 33 -4.10 -2.57 4.17
N ASP A 34 -5.01 -3.48 4.55
CA ASP A 34 -6.06 -3.96 3.66
C ASP A 34 -7.07 -2.86 3.31
N LYS A 35 -7.49 -2.05 4.30
CA LYS A 35 -8.33 -0.86 4.05
C LYS A 35 -7.68 0.14 3.11
N HIS A 36 -6.37 0.37 3.26
CA HIS A 36 -5.64 1.27 2.38
C HIS A 36 -5.55 0.72 0.94
N ARG A 37 -5.25 -0.58 0.78
CA ARG A 37 -5.30 -1.25 -0.54
C ARG A 37 -6.66 -1.12 -1.21
N GLU A 38 -7.75 -1.32 -0.48
CA GLU A 38 -9.10 -1.14 -1.01
C GLU A 38 -9.40 0.32 -1.37
N SER A 39 -8.92 1.28 -0.58
CA SER A 39 -9.08 2.71 -0.89
C SER A 39 -8.41 3.08 -2.22
N LEU A 40 -7.20 2.58 -2.48
CA LEU A 40 -6.51 2.77 -3.78
C LEU A 40 -7.28 2.15 -4.96
N LYS A 41 -7.85 0.95 -4.76
CA LYS A 41 -8.69 0.31 -5.79
C LYS A 41 -9.95 1.10 -6.07
N ASN A 42 -10.61 1.61 -5.03
CA ASN A 42 -11.82 2.41 -5.16
C ASN A 42 -11.51 3.74 -5.86
N LEU A 43 -10.41 4.41 -5.49
CA LEU A 43 -9.94 5.61 -6.19
C LEU A 43 -9.77 5.34 -7.70
N PHE A 44 -9.11 4.24 -8.08
CA PHE A 44 -8.94 3.89 -9.49
C PHE A 44 -10.29 3.65 -10.19
N LYS A 45 -11.22 2.95 -9.52
CA LYS A 45 -12.57 2.73 -10.05
C LYS A 45 -13.36 4.03 -10.22
N GLU A 46 -13.22 4.98 -9.31
CA GLU A 46 -13.88 6.29 -9.40
C GLU A 46 -13.32 7.12 -10.55
N LEU A 47 -11.99 7.16 -10.69
CA LEU A 47 -11.30 7.90 -11.76
C LEU A 47 -11.64 7.37 -13.16
N PHE A 48 -11.92 6.07 -13.29
CA PHE A 48 -12.23 5.41 -14.57
C PHE A 48 -13.62 4.75 -14.59
N HIS A 49 -14.59 5.33 -13.89
CA HIS A 49 -15.93 4.73 -13.70
C HIS A 49 -16.72 4.49 -15.00
N ASP A 50 -16.40 5.22 -16.07
CA ASP A 50 -16.99 5.09 -17.40
C ASP A 50 -16.27 4.06 -18.28
N ARG A 51 -15.25 3.37 -17.75
CA ARG A 51 -14.41 2.43 -18.50
C ARG A 51 -14.47 1.01 -17.95
N GLU A 52 -14.21 0.05 -18.83
CA GLU A 52 -13.96 -1.33 -18.42
C GLU A 52 -12.61 -1.40 -17.70
N ILE A 53 -12.64 -1.76 -16.41
CA ILE A 53 -11.45 -2.00 -15.61
C ILE A 53 -11.17 -3.50 -15.59
N LYS A 54 -9.95 -3.88 -15.98
CA LYS A 54 -9.48 -5.27 -15.95
C LYS A 54 -8.46 -5.44 -14.84
N THR A 55 -8.52 -6.58 -14.15
CA THR A 55 -7.46 -7.00 -13.24
C THR A 55 -6.58 -8.01 -13.96
N GLU A 56 -5.32 -7.64 -14.19
CA GLU A 56 -4.31 -8.49 -14.83
C GLU A 56 -3.47 -9.25 -13.79
N ASN A 57 -2.63 -10.17 -14.28
CA ASN A 57 -1.73 -10.97 -13.44
C ASN A 57 -0.86 -10.07 -12.53
N GLY A 58 -0.67 -10.49 -11.29
CA GLY A 58 0.05 -9.69 -10.28
C GLY A 58 -0.81 -8.64 -9.58
N GLY A 59 -2.13 -8.62 -9.80
CA GLY A 59 -3.05 -7.72 -9.10
C GLY A 59 -3.07 -6.29 -9.67
N GLN A 60 -2.68 -6.14 -10.93
CA GLN A 60 -2.63 -4.85 -11.62
C GLN A 60 -4.02 -4.47 -12.14
N PHE A 61 -4.52 -3.30 -11.76
CA PHE A 61 -5.78 -2.74 -12.26
C PHE A 61 -5.48 -1.91 -13.50
N CYS A 62 -6.15 -2.20 -14.62
CA CYS A 62 -5.82 -1.65 -15.92
C CYS A 62 -7.06 -1.12 -16.64
N VAL A 63 -6.86 -0.03 -17.40
CA VAL A 63 -7.82 0.51 -18.37
C VAL A 63 -7.11 0.74 -19.70
N VAL A 64 -7.74 0.34 -20.80
CA VAL A 64 -7.17 0.40 -22.15
C VAL A 64 -7.84 1.51 -22.97
N PHE A 65 -7.03 2.30 -23.67
CA PHE A 65 -7.41 3.41 -24.55
C PHE A 65 -6.74 3.22 -25.92
N GLY A 66 -7.35 2.42 -26.80
CA GLY A 66 -6.75 2.08 -28.10
C GLY A 66 -5.38 1.42 -27.90
N ASP A 67 -4.31 2.09 -28.37
CA ASP A 67 -2.92 1.62 -28.25
C ASP A 67 -2.27 1.89 -26.87
N PHE A 68 -2.98 2.58 -25.98
CA PHE A 68 -2.49 2.94 -24.64
C PHE A 68 -3.14 2.11 -23.55
N LYS A 69 -2.41 1.86 -22.46
CA LYS A 69 -2.95 1.24 -21.23
C LYS A 69 -2.48 2.04 -20.02
N ILE A 70 -3.41 2.37 -19.13
CA ILE A 70 -3.09 2.95 -17.81
C ILE A 70 -3.31 1.87 -16.76
N SER A 71 -2.42 1.84 -15.79
CA SER A 71 -2.49 0.84 -14.74
C SER A 71 -2.12 1.37 -13.38
N LEU A 72 -2.74 0.76 -12.36
CA LEU A 72 -2.38 0.85 -10.96
C LEU A 72 -1.91 -0.53 -10.49
N LEU A 73 -0.67 -0.62 -10.03
CA LEU A 73 -0.13 -1.76 -9.29
C LEU A 73 0.04 -1.36 -7.84
N ILE A 74 -0.29 -2.26 -6.91
CA ILE A 74 -0.03 -2.07 -5.48
C ILE A 74 0.94 -3.18 -5.06
N GLU A 75 2.17 -2.83 -4.71
CA GLU A 75 3.15 -3.84 -4.28
C GLU A 75 2.73 -4.43 -2.93
N THR A 76 2.59 -5.75 -2.88
CA THR A 76 2.19 -6.49 -1.67
C THR A 76 3.29 -7.42 -1.15
N ALA A 77 4.33 -7.66 -1.94
CA ALA A 77 5.47 -8.49 -1.58
C ALA A 77 6.75 -8.02 -2.28
N LYS A 78 7.89 -8.27 -1.64
CA LYS A 78 9.23 -8.18 -2.25
C LYS A 78 9.86 -9.56 -2.27
N PHE A 79 10.75 -9.83 -3.22
CA PHE A 79 11.53 -11.07 -3.24
C PHE A 79 12.86 -10.86 -2.52
N GLU A 80 13.06 -11.58 -1.44
CA GLU A 80 14.35 -11.66 -0.75
C GLU A 80 14.91 -13.06 -0.96
N ASN A 81 16.07 -13.16 -1.63
CA ASN A 81 16.70 -14.44 -1.97
C ASN A 81 15.78 -15.44 -2.69
N GLY A 82 14.87 -14.94 -3.55
CA GLY A 82 13.91 -15.77 -4.29
C GLY A 82 12.66 -16.17 -3.50
N VAL A 83 12.53 -15.75 -2.23
CA VAL A 83 11.34 -15.99 -1.40
C VAL A 83 10.48 -14.72 -1.37
N PRO A 84 9.16 -14.81 -1.64
CA PRO A 84 8.27 -13.67 -1.49
C PRO A 84 8.07 -13.36 0.00
N VAL A 85 8.40 -12.13 0.40
CA VAL A 85 8.18 -11.58 1.74
C VAL A 85 7.08 -10.54 1.65
N LYS A 86 6.01 -10.71 2.44
CA LYS A 86 4.89 -9.76 2.51
C LYS A 86 5.40 -8.39 2.92
N LEU A 87 4.94 -7.35 2.23
CA LEU A 87 5.24 -5.97 2.58
C LEU A 87 4.27 -5.48 3.66
N ASN A 88 4.86 -4.88 4.69
CA ASN A 88 4.16 -4.09 5.70
C ASN A 88 3.98 -2.64 5.23
N SER A 89 3.67 -2.47 3.94
CA SER A 89 3.48 -1.19 3.29
C SER A 89 2.51 -1.33 2.12
N VAL A 90 1.96 -0.19 1.69
CA VAL A 90 1.09 -0.07 0.52
C VAL A 90 1.75 0.89 -0.46
N ASN A 91 2.52 0.35 -1.41
CA ASN A 91 3.27 1.13 -2.39
C ASN A 91 2.53 1.15 -3.75
N PRO A 92 1.78 2.21 -4.07
CA PRO A 92 1.15 2.31 -5.38
C PRO A 92 2.18 2.64 -6.47
N ILE A 93 1.94 2.09 -7.65
CA ILE A 93 2.69 2.38 -8.87
C ILE A 93 1.67 2.64 -9.98
N ILE A 94 1.74 3.85 -10.55
CA ILE A 94 0.92 4.26 -11.68
C ILE A 94 1.78 4.20 -12.93
N VAL A 95 1.33 3.48 -13.96
CA VAL A 95 2.11 3.30 -15.20
C VAL A 95 1.21 3.50 -16.42
N LYS A 96 1.69 4.29 -17.38
CA LYS A 96 1.17 4.36 -18.75
C LYS A 96 2.02 3.51 -19.68
N PHE A 97 1.37 2.71 -20.51
CA PHE A 97 1.97 1.90 -21.56
C PHE A 97 1.49 2.36 -22.94
N LYS A 98 2.35 2.23 -23.96
CA LYS A 98 2.01 2.30 -25.39
C LYS A 98 2.51 1.01 -26.04
N LYS A 99 1.62 0.21 -26.63
CA LYS A 99 1.98 -1.11 -27.22
C LYS A 99 2.83 -1.96 -26.27
N ASP A 100 2.35 -2.11 -25.03
CA ASP A 100 2.97 -2.86 -23.92
C ASP A 100 4.34 -2.36 -23.42
N LYS A 101 4.84 -1.23 -23.92
CA LYS A 101 6.06 -0.60 -23.38
C LYS A 101 5.69 0.50 -22.38
N PRO A 102 6.29 0.54 -21.18
CA PRO A 102 6.05 1.64 -20.24
C PRO A 102 6.64 2.93 -20.80
N VAL A 103 5.84 4.00 -20.81
CA VAL A 103 6.21 5.31 -21.38
C VAL A 103 6.13 6.44 -20.35
N ALA A 104 5.36 6.25 -19.28
CA ALA A 104 5.40 7.11 -18.10
C ALA A 104 5.12 6.28 -16.84
N LYS A 105 5.74 6.64 -15.72
CA LYS A 105 5.61 5.93 -14.44
C LYS A 105 5.72 6.89 -13.26
N ALA A 106 4.86 6.70 -12.26
CA ALA A 106 4.97 7.29 -10.94
C ALA A 106 4.98 6.17 -9.90
N GLN A 107 5.99 6.15 -9.03
CA GLN A 107 6.13 5.15 -7.97
C GLN A 107 6.19 5.84 -6.61
N PHE A 108 5.45 5.30 -5.67
CA PHE A 108 5.24 5.86 -4.35
C PHE A 108 5.70 4.84 -3.31
N SER A 109 6.29 5.33 -2.22
CA SER A 109 6.60 4.52 -1.04
C SER A 109 5.68 4.94 0.08
N ASP A 110 5.02 3.97 0.71
CA ASP A 110 4.14 4.23 1.84
C ASP A 110 4.86 5.00 2.96
N ALA A 111 4.23 6.08 3.43
CA ALA A 111 4.70 6.90 4.54
C ALA A 111 3.65 6.98 5.66
N THR A 112 2.57 6.20 5.56
CA THR A 112 1.41 6.24 6.45
C THR A 112 1.77 5.70 7.84
N GLN A 113 1.44 6.46 8.89
CA GLN A 113 1.56 6.02 10.29
C GLN A 113 0.28 5.30 10.74
N TYR A 114 0.14 4.02 10.38
CA TYR A 114 -1.12 3.28 10.58
C TYR A 114 -1.58 3.13 12.03
N LEU A 115 -0.66 3.03 12.99
CA LEU A 115 -1.02 2.86 14.40
C LEU A 115 -1.48 4.18 15.06
N ASP A 116 -1.14 5.32 14.46
CA ASP A 116 -1.47 6.65 14.98
C ASP A 116 -2.61 7.32 14.19
N SER A 117 -2.97 6.80 13.01
CA SER A 117 -3.85 7.48 12.05
C SER A 117 -5.35 7.16 12.18
N GLY A 118 -5.76 6.32 13.14
CA GLY A 118 -7.15 5.90 13.28
C GLY A 118 -7.71 5.13 12.08
N PHE A 119 -6.84 4.69 11.16
CA PHE A 119 -7.19 3.97 9.93
C PHE A 119 -8.06 4.77 8.94
N GLU A 120 -7.95 6.10 8.94
CA GLU A 120 -8.71 6.97 8.04
C GLU A 120 -7.95 7.29 6.74
N THR A 121 -8.68 7.29 5.62
CA THR A 121 -8.12 7.50 4.27
C THR A 121 -7.45 8.87 4.10
N SER A 122 -7.93 9.90 4.79
CA SER A 122 -7.35 11.25 4.80
C SER A 122 -5.90 11.29 5.30
N HIS A 123 -5.46 10.28 6.05
CA HIS A 123 -4.13 10.22 6.66
C HIS A 123 -3.15 9.36 5.86
N TYR A 124 -3.57 8.76 4.76
CA TYR A 124 -2.69 7.98 3.89
C TYR A 124 -1.71 8.91 3.17
N GLN A 125 -0.43 8.58 3.27
CA GLN A 125 0.67 9.41 2.82
C GLN A 125 1.73 8.59 2.11
N TYR A 126 2.43 9.24 1.18
CA TYR A 126 3.48 8.60 0.40
C TYR A 126 4.68 9.51 0.22
N TYR A 127 5.86 8.91 0.20
CA TYR A 127 7.02 9.53 -0.41
C TYR A 127 6.99 9.29 -1.92
N TYR A 128 7.01 10.37 -2.69
CA TYR A 128 7.20 10.34 -4.13
C TYR A 128 8.57 10.95 -4.47
N LYS A 129 9.38 10.19 -5.22
CA LYS A 129 10.68 10.66 -5.69
C LYS A 129 10.63 10.95 -7.19
N HIS A 130 11.03 12.17 -7.56
CA HIS A 130 11.16 12.58 -8.95
C HIS A 130 12.44 13.40 -9.12
N ALA A 131 13.32 12.94 -10.02
CA ALA A 131 14.69 13.40 -10.12
C ALA A 131 15.39 13.38 -8.74
N ASP A 132 15.95 14.51 -8.32
CA ASP A 132 16.67 14.66 -7.05
C ASP A 132 15.79 15.14 -5.89
N LYS A 133 14.46 15.20 -6.08
CA LYS A 133 13.51 15.66 -5.07
C LYS A 133 12.66 14.51 -4.55
N THR A 134 12.52 14.47 -3.22
CA THR A 134 11.53 13.65 -2.53
C THR A 134 10.47 14.58 -1.96
N GLN A 135 9.20 14.28 -2.21
CA GLN A 135 8.06 15.01 -1.66
C GLN A 135 7.13 14.05 -0.92
N LEU A 136 6.52 14.56 0.16
CA LEU A 136 5.42 13.87 0.84
C LEU A 136 4.13 14.23 0.11
N VAL A 137 3.35 13.22 -0.25
CA VAL A 137 2.11 13.31 -1.04
C VAL A 137 0.98 12.70 -0.22
N GLN A 138 -0.14 13.41 -0.10
CA GLN A 138 -1.36 12.87 0.51
C GLN A 138 -2.14 12.02 -0.49
N PHE A 139 -2.95 11.09 0.01
CA PHE A 139 -3.83 10.27 -0.83
C PHE A 139 -4.74 11.07 -1.75
N SER A 140 -5.28 12.18 -1.27
CA SER A 140 -6.15 13.08 -2.04
C SER A 140 -5.44 13.70 -3.25
N GLU A 141 -4.12 13.69 -3.30
CA GLU A 141 -3.33 14.25 -4.41
C GLU A 141 -3.04 13.22 -5.50
N LEU A 142 -3.25 11.91 -5.25
CA LEU A 142 -3.03 10.86 -6.25
C LEU A 142 -3.76 11.10 -7.60
N PRO A 143 -5.01 11.62 -7.66
CA PRO A 143 -5.64 11.99 -8.93
C PRO A 143 -4.78 12.88 -9.84
N VAL A 144 -4.02 13.81 -9.26
CA VAL A 144 -3.13 14.71 -10.02
C VAL A 144 -2.02 13.92 -10.71
N PHE A 145 -1.49 12.89 -10.05
CA PHE A 145 -0.48 12.01 -10.65
C PHE A 145 -1.06 11.09 -11.71
N PHE A 146 -2.29 10.59 -11.53
CA PHE A 146 -2.98 9.86 -12.60
C PHE A 146 -3.14 10.72 -13.85
N GLN A 147 -3.58 11.96 -13.69
CA GLN A 147 -3.73 12.91 -14.80
C GLN A 147 -2.37 13.22 -15.45
N ALA A 148 -1.34 13.51 -14.66
CA ALA A 148 0.01 13.77 -15.20
C ALA A 148 0.57 12.58 -16.00
N ILE A 149 0.34 11.35 -15.54
CA ILE A 149 0.75 10.13 -16.26
C ILE A 149 -0.08 9.92 -17.52
N LEU A 150 -1.37 10.23 -17.49
CA LEU A 150 -2.25 10.21 -18.68
C LEU A 150 -1.78 11.21 -19.74
N ASP A 151 -1.41 12.42 -19.35
CA ASP A 151 -1.03 13.53 -20.24
C ASP A 151 0.40 13.42 -20.77
N ALA A 152 1.24 12.59 -20.16
CA ALA A 152 2.62 12.39 -20.60
C ALA A 152 2.69 12.01 -22.09
N GLU A 153 3.39 12.82 -22.88
CA GLU A 153 3.59 12.62 -24.31
C GLU A 153 4.41 11.35 -24.61
N VAL A 154 4.23 10.77 -25.80
CA VAL A 154 4.80 9.46 -26.17
C VAL A 154 5.39 9.39 -27.56
#